data_AF-A0A5E7A721-F1
#
_entry.id   AF-A0A5E7A721-F1
#
_cell.length_a   1.000
_cell.length_b   1.000
_cell.length_c   1.000
_cell.angle_alpha   90.00
_cell.angle_beta   90.00
_cell.angle_gamma   90.00
#
_symmetry.space_group_name_H-M   'P 1'
#
loop_
_entity.id
_entity.type
_entity.pdbx_description
1 polymer ?
#
loop_
_entity_poly.entity_id
_entity_poly.type
_entity_poly.pdbx_seq_one_letter_code
_entity_poly.pdbx_strand_id
1 'polypeptide(L)'
;MKLTDKQQTVLDELRKIGRENTYRYRETQPYLHQTDCEKIIRGDQACAFGLGGLTYQAGHRLGIPASSVLSTFKALQRKGLVLREESYPEYQRARYWWPVGLAAELASELLPAGEVTP
;
A
#
# COMPACT_ATOMS: atom_id res chain seq x y z
N MET A 1 -5.96 -6.69 19.12
CA MET A 1 -4.74 -7.53 19.12
C MET A 1 -3.52 -6.62 19.22
N LYS A 2 -2.54 -6.93 20.06
CA LYS A 2 -1.32 -6.10 20.23
C LYS A 2 -0.26 -6.42 19.17
N LEU A 3 0.33 -5.40 18.56
CA LEU A 3 1.48 -5.52 17.67
C LEU A 3 2.78 -5.38 18.45
N THR A 4 3.85 -6.02 17.98
CA THR A 4 5.20 -5.71 18.47
C THR A 4 5.67 -4.37 17.88
N ASP A 5 6.61 -3.71 18.54
CA ASP A 5 7.17 -2.43 18.03
C ASP A 5 7.67 -2.58 16.60
N LYS A 6 8.38 -3.67 16.31
CA LYS A 6 8.83 -3.99 14.95
C LYS A 6 7.68 -4.16 13.95
N GLN A 7 6.59 -4.82 14.34
CA GLN A 7 5.41 -4.95 13.48
C GLN A 7 4.77 -3.60 13.20
N GLN A 8 4.66 -2.75 14.22
CA GLN A 8 4.11 -1.40 14.09
C GLN A 8 5.00 -0.55 13.18
N THR A 9 6.31 -0.48 13.44
CA THR A 9 7.26 0.28 12.61
C THR A 9 7.22 -0.14 11.14
N VAL A 10 7.20 -1.45 10.86
CA VAL A 10 7.16 -1.96 9.48
C VAL A 10 5.81 -1.65 8.81
N LEU A 11 4.70 -1.73 9.56
CA LEU A 11 3.37 -1.40 9.04
C LEU A 11 3.26 0.10 8.72
N ASP A 12 3.74 0.95 9.63
CA ASP A 12 3.73 2.41 9.45
C ASP A 12 4.56 2.81 8.23
N GLU A 13 5.73 2.20 8.05
CA GLU A 13 6.55 2.48 6.88
C GLU A 13 5.89 2.03 5.57
N LEU A 14 5.22 0.88 5.58
CA LEU A 14 4.45 0.43 4.43
C LEU A 14 3.31 1.41 4.09
N ARG A 15 2.67 2.00 5.10
CA ARG A 15 1.63 3.04 4.92
C ARG A 15 2.20 4.31 4.30
N LYS A 16 3.38 4.76 4.72
CA LYS A 16 4.07 5.91 4.08
C LYS A 16 4.36 5.62 2.62
N ILE A 17 4.93 4.46 2.31
CA ILE A 17 5.22 4.03 0.94
C ILE A 17 3.95 4.05 0.08
N GLY A 18 2.85 3.46 0.58
CA GLY A 18 1.57 3.43 -0.14
C GLY A 18 1.07 4.83 -0.47
N ARG A 19 1.06 5.73 0.52
CA ARG A 19 0.68 7.14 0.33
C ARG A 19 1.57 7.82 -0.70
N GLU A 20 2.89 7.74 -0.56
CA GLU A 20 3.83 8.36 -1.50
C GLU A 20 3.64 7.86 -2.94
N ASN A 21 3.41 6.55 -3.13
CA ASN A 21 3.16 5.99 -4.45
C ASN A 21 1.89 6.58 -5.07
N THR A 22 0.83 6.75 -4.28
CA THR A 22 -0.43 7.34 -4.73
C THR A 22 -0.30 8.80 -5.17
N TYR A 23 0.51 9.59 -4.46
CA TYR A 23 0.70 11.01 -4.78
C TYR A 23 1.76 11.26 -5.87
N ARG A 24 2.55 10.24 -6.24
CA ARG A 24 3.73 10.38 -7.14
C ARG A 24 3.42 11.11 -8.45
N TYR A 25 2.28 10.83 -9.06
CA TYR A 25 1.96 11.34 -10.40
C TYR A 25 0.99 12.52 -10.40
N ARG A 26 0.56 13.00 -9.23
CA ARG A 26 -0.50 13.99 -9.08
C ARG A 26 -0.22 15.27 -9.88
N GLU A 27 1.02 15.75 -9.86
CA GLU A 27 1.41 17.02 -10.50
C GLU A 27 2.10 16.84 -11.85
N THR A 28 2.54 15.62 -12.17
CA THR A 28 3.45 15.37 -13.31
C THR A 28 2.82 14.55 -14.42
N GLN A 29 1.95 13.58 -14.10
CA GLN A 29 1.29 12.71 -15.08
C GLN A 29 -0.17 12.44 -14.67
N PRO A 30 -1.10 13.37 -14.97
CA PRO A 30 -2.50 13.27 -14.50
C PRO A 30 -3.22 11.98 -14.88
N TYR A 31 -2.94 11.41 -16.06
CA TYR A 31 -3.55 10.15 -16.51
C TYR A 31 -3.12 8.94 -15.66
N LEU A 32 -1.87 8.91 -15.20
CA LEU A 32 -1.39 7.88 -14.27
C LEU A 32 -2.02 8.07 -12.89
N HIS A 33 -2.10 9.32 -12.43
CA HIS A 33 -2.77 9.63 -11.16
C HIS A 33 -4.25 9.24 -11.17
N GLN A 34 -4.97 9.49 -12.27
CA GLN A 34 -6.36 9.04 -12.42
C GLN A 34 -6.47 7.51 -12.35
N THR A 35 -5.56 6.78 -13.01
CA THR A 35 -5.51 5.31 -12.94
C THR A 35 -5.29 4.82 -11.52
N ASP A 36 -4.47 5.52 -10.73
CA ASP A 36 -4.23 5.19 -9.33
C ASP A 36 -5.45 5.51 -8.45
N CYS A 37 -6.15 6.62 -8.70
CA CYS A 37 -7.44 6.93 -8.07
C CYS A 37 -8.50 5.85 -8.35
N GLU A 38 -8.55 5.30 -9.57
CA GLU A 38 -9.46 4.19 -9.90
C GLU A 38 -9.16 2.93 -9.09
N LYS A 39 -7.88 2.60 -8.87
CA LYS A 39 -7.50 1.48 -7.99
C LYS A 39 -7.94 1.72 -6.55
N ILE A 40 -7.79 2.95 -6.06
CA ILE A 40 -8.20 3.35 -4.71
C ILE A 40 -9.71 3.17 -4.53
N ILE A 41 -10.52 3.57 -5.52
CA ILE A 41 -11.97 3.34 -5.52
C ILE A 41 -12.31 1.85 -5.47
N ARG A 42 -11.55 1.00 -6.19
CA ARG A 42 -11.74 -0.47 -6.20
C ARG A 42 -11.26 -1.14 -4.91
N GLY A 43 -10.60 -0.42 -4.01
CA GLY A 43 -10.20 -0.87 -2.68
C GLY A 43 -8.80 -1.47 -2.60
N ASP A 44 -8.49 -2.00 -1.41
CA ASP A 44 -7.12 -2.38 -1.01
C ASP A 44 -6.48 -3.41 -1.96
N GLN A 45 -7.25 -4.40 -2.42
CA GLN A 45 -6.73 -5.46 -3.30
C GLN A 45 -6.23 -4.89 -4.63
N ALA A 46 -6.95 -3.92 -5.20
CA ALA A 46 -6.55 -3.27 -6.45
C ALA A 46 -5.32 -2.35 -6.28
N CYS A 47 -5.10 -1.85 -5.07
CA CYS A 47 -3.94 -1.00 -4.74
C CYS A 47 -2.65 -1.81 -4.53
N ALA A 48 -2.73 -3.10 -4.24
CA ALA A 48 -1.53 -3.91 -4.02
C ALA A 48 -0.54 -3.84 -5.18
N PHE A 49 -1.00 -3.94 -6.43
CA PHE A 49 -0.14 -3.81 -7.60
C PHE A 49 0.08 -2.34 -8.02
N GLY A 50 1.34 -1.90 -7.94
CA GLY A 50 1.76 -0.58 -8.40
C GLY A 50 1.67 0.54 -7.36
N LEU A 51 0.74 0.45 -6.40
CA LEU A 51 0.68 1.39 -5.26
C LEU A 51 1.28 0.80 -3.98
N GLY A 52 1.35 -0.53 -3.86
CA GLY A 52 1.99 -1.21 -2.74
C GLY A 52 3.50 -0.98 -2.62
N GLY A 53 4.05 -1.37 -1.47
CA GLY A 53 5.48 -1.33 -1.19
C GLY A 53 6.18 -2.67 -1.41
N LEU A 54 7.49 -2.61 -1.65
CA LEU A 54 8.36 -3.78 -1.79
C LEU A 54 9.15 -4.03 -0.51
N THR A 55 9.49 -5.29 -0.23
CA THR A 55 10.26 -5.66 0.97
C THR A 55 11.63 -5.00 1.01
N TYR A 56 12.30 -4.86 -0.14
CA TYR A 56 13.60 -4.17 -0.22
C TYR A 56 13.44 -2.67 0.05
N GLN A 57 12.35 -2.05 -0.43
CA GLN A 57 12.10 -0.62 -0.27
C GLN A 57 11.87 -0.28 1.19
N ALA A 58 10.98 -1.02 1.86
CA ALA A 58 10.75 -0.85 3.29
C ALA A 58 12.00 -1.19 4.13
N GLY A 59 12.74 -2.23 3.76
CA GLY A 59 13.99 -2.61 4.44
C GLY A 59 15.05 -1.51 4.35
N HIS A 60 15.24 -0.94 3.16
CA HIS A 60 16.15 0.17 2.92
C HIS A 60 15.78 1.41 3.77
N ARG A 61 14.50 1.79 3.80
CA ARG A 61 14.04 2.96 4.58
C ARG A 61 14.17 2.80 6.09
N LEU A 62 14.00 1.57 6.58
CA LEU A 62 14.09 1.25 8.00
C LEU A 62 15.49 0.84 8.47
N GLY A 63 16.46 0.72 7.56
CA GLY A 63 17.80 0.24 7.89
C GLY A 63 17.82 -1.23 8.38
N ILE A 64 16.88 -2.07 7.92
CA ILE A 64 16.79 -3.48 8.33
C ILE A 64 16.77 -4.43 7.12
N PRO A 65 17.19 -5.71 7.28
CA PRO A 65 17.22 -6.66 6.17
C PRO A 65 15.85 -6.91 5.54
N ALA A 66 15.81 -7.02 4.22
CA ALA A 66 14.57 -7.33 3.47
C ALA A 66 13.92 -8.66 3.90
N SER A 67 14.71 -9.65 4.32
CA SER A 67 14.23 -10.93 4.87
C SER A 67 13.47 -10.75 6.19
N SER A 68 13.91 -9.81 7.02
CA SER A 68 13.27 -9.42 8.28
C SER A 68 11.96 -8.69 8.04
N VAL A 69 11.92 -7.79 7.04
CA VAL A 69 10.67 -7.15 6.58
C VAL A 69 9.70 -8.19 6.02
N LEU A 70 10.15 -9.08 5.14
CA LEU A 70 9.32 -10.14 4.57
C LEU A 70 8.66 -11.01 5.65
N SER A 71 9.43 -11.41 6.66
CA SER A 71 8.93 -12.18 7.80
C SER A 71 7.86 -11.40 8.58
N THR A 72 8.05 -10.10 8.72
CA THR A 72 7.10 -9.19 9.40
C THR A 72 5.83 -8.99 8.57
N PHE A 73 5.93 -8.78 7.26
CA PHE A 73 4.78 -8.71 6.36
C PHE A 73 3.96 -10.01 6.36
N LYS A 74 4.60 -11.19 6.31
CA LYS A 74 3.89 -12.47 6.46
C LYS A 74 3.14 -12.57 7.78
N ALA A 75 3.73 -12.07 8.87
CA ALA A 75 3.07 -12.06 10.18
C ALA A 75 1.87 -11.09 10.21
N LEU A 76 2.00 -9.89 9.63
CA LEU A 76 0.92 -8.91 9.50
C LEU A 76 -0.20 -9.38 8.56
N GLN A 77 0.14 -10.12 7.50
CA GLN A 77 -0.83 -10.73 6.60
C GLN A 77 -1.70 -11.75 7.32
N ARG A 78 -1.11 -12.65 8.12
CA ARG A 78 -1.86 -13.60 8.98
C ARG A 78 -2.79 -12.91 9.98
N LYS A 79 -2.50 -11.63 10.29
CA LYS A 79 -3.29 -10.78 11.18
C LYS A 79 -4.34 -9.94 10.44
N GLY A 80 -4.43 -10.05 9.10
CA GLY A 80 -5.36 -9.27 8.28
C GLY A 80 -4.99 -7.79 8.15
N LEU A 81 -3.73 -7.41 8.40
CA LEU A 81 -3.29 -6.01 8.39
C LEU A 81 -2.55 -5.60 7.11
N VAL A 82 -2.10 -6.58 6.33
CA VAL A 82 -1.40 -6.35 5.06
C VAL A 82 -1.87 -7.38 4.04
N LEU A 83 -2.08 -6.93 2.81
CA LEU A 83 -2.35 -7.78 1.65
C LEU A 83 -1.07 -8.02 0.87
N ARG A 84 -0.96 -9.23 0.32
CA ARG A 84 0.04 -9.57 -0.68
C ARG A 84 -0.60 -9.40 -2.06
N GLU A 85 0.13 -8.83 -2.99
CA GLU A 85 -0.29 -8.80 -4.39
C GLU A 85 -0.36 -10.23 -4.95
N GLU A 86 -1.52 -10.59 -5.50
CA GLU A 86 -1.80 -11.92 -6.08
C GLU A 86 -2.62 -11.83 -7.38
N SER A 87 -2.99 -10.63 -7.83
CA SER A 87 -3.89 -10.39 -8.95
C SER A 87 -3.25 -10.69 -10.31
N TYR A 88 -1.92 -10.63 -10.39
CA TYR A 88 -1.16 -10.80 -11.63
C TYR A 88 -0.13 -11.93 -11.50
N PRO A 89 -0.55 -13.20 -11.43
CA PRO A 89 0.35 -14.35 -11.23
C PRO A 89 1.38 -14.53 -12.36
N GLU A 90 1.09 -14.05 -13.56
CA GLU A 90 1.95 -14.12 -14.74
C GLU A 90 3.16 -13.16 -14.69
N TYR A 91 3.13 -12.13 -13.83
CA TYR A 91 4.23 -11.19 -13.69
C TYR A 91 5.29 -11.73 -12.71
N GLN A 92 6.51 -11.92 -13.19
CA GLN A 92 7.66 -12.35 -12.36
C GLN A 92 8.24 -11.25 -11.45
N ARG A 93 7.43 -10.27 -11.05
CA ARG A 93 7.88 -9.14 -10.23
C ARG A 93 7.97 -9.54 -8.76
N ALA A 94 8.84 -8.86 -8.02
CA ALA A 94 8.85 -8.94 -6.56
C ALA A 94 7.44 -8.59 -6.04
N ARG A 95 6.90 -9.42 -5.14
CA ARG A 95 5.53 -9.29 -4.63
C ARG A 95 5.37 -7.98 -3.88
N TYR A 96 4.44 -7.14 -4.33
CA TYR A 96 4.03 -5.92 -3.64
C TYR A 96 3.17 -6.25 -2.42
N TRP A 97 3.19 -5.34 -1.45
CA TRP A 97 2.44 -5.44 -0.21
C TRP A 97 1.64 -4.16 0.01
N TRP A 98 0.43 -4.29 0.54
CA TRP A 98 -0.47 -3.16 0.78
C TRP A 98 -1.02 -3.18 2.20
N PRO A 99 -1.03 -2.06 2.93
CA PRO A 99 -1.62 -2.00 4.26
C PRO A 99 -3.15 -1.93 4.15
N VAL A 100 -3.84 -2.85 4.83
CA VAL A 100 -5.31 -2.92 4.83
C VAL A 100 -5.89 -1.63 5.41
N GLY A 101 -6.96 -1.12 4.78
CA GLY A 101 -7.67 0.09 5.13
C GLY A 101 -7.10 1.37 4.52
N LEU A 102 -5.88 1.34 3.98
CA LEU A 102 -5.26 2.55 3.42
C LEU A 102 -6.00 3.05 2.17
N ALA A 103 -6.59 2.17 1.36
CA ALA A 103 -7.35 2.62 0.19
C ALA A 103 -8.56 3.47 0.60
N ALA A 104 -9.28 3.08 1.66
CA ALA A 104 -10.43 3.84 2.16
C ALA A 104 -10.02 5.21 2.73
N GLU A 105 -8.89 5.27 3.45
CA GLU A 105 -8.32 6.54 3.92
C GLU A 105 -7.96 7.45 2.75
N LEU A 106 -7.23 6.92 1.76
CA LEU A 106 -6.81 7.68 0.58
C LEU A 106 -8.00 8.10 -0.30
N ALA A 107 -9.03 7.27 -0.43
CA ALA A 107 -10.26 7.62 -1.12
C ALA A 107 -10.90 8.87 -0.52
N SER A 108 -10.91 8.97 0.81
CA SER A 108 -11.45 10.12 1.54
C SER A 108 -10.62 11.39 1.37
N GLU A 109 -9.32 11.26 1.07
CA GLU A 109 -8.41 12.39 0.88
C GLU A 109 -8.34 12.89 -0.56
N LEU A 110 -8.44 11.97 -1.52
CA LEU A 110 -8.10 12.22 -2.93
C LEU A 110 -9.30 12.37 -3.83
N LEU A 111 -10.39 11.70 -3.49
CA LEU A 111 -11.59 11.78 -4.30
C LEU A 111 -12.36 13.01 -3.82
N PRO A 112 -12.89 13.83 -4.75
CA PRO A 112 -13.77 14.91 -4.35
C PRO A 112 -14.88 14.30 -3.49
N ALA A 113 -15.09 14.87 -2.30
CA ALA A 113 -16.31 14.60 -1.54
C ALA A 113 -17.44 14.95 -2.50
N GLY A 114 -18.09 13.93 -3.08
CA GLY A 114 -19.22 14.16 -3.96
C GLY A 114 -20.15 15.09 -3.22
N GLU A 115 -20.46 16.23 -3.83
CA GLU A 115 -21.50 17.13 -3.33
C GLU A 115 -22.70 16.25 -3.03
N VAL A 116 -22.96 16.05 -1.74
CA VAL A 116 -24.19 15.46 -1.26
C VAL A 116 -25.24 16.50 -1.59
N THR A 117 -25.76 16.44 -2.81
CA THR A 117 -26.89 17.27 -3.20
C THR A 117 -28.09 16.70 -2.43
N PRO A 118 -28.76 17.50 -1.59
CA PRO A 118 -29.87 17.05 -0.76
C PRO A 118 -31.09 16.59 -1.57
#